data_AF-A0A3R7I3S4-F1
#
_entry.id   AF-A0A3R7I3S4-F1
#
_cell.length_a   1.000
_cell.length_b   1.000
_cell.length_c   1.000
_cell.angle_alpha   90.00
_cell.angle_beta   90.00
_cell.angle_gamma   90.00
#
_symmetry.space_group_name_H-M   'P 1'
#
loop_
_entity.id
_entity.type
_entity.pdbx_description
1 polymer ?
#
loop_
_entity_poly.entity_id
_entity_poly.type
_entity_poly.pdbx_seq_one_letter_code
_entity_poly.pdbx_strand_id
1 'polypeptide(L)'
;MPSFSQDGTTRILRYGDVEVKATPKENGILTAVTVHNDTDESANFDIVVSIGNDIDWVATSTFRVYGVPAHGSRSEAESVGGTHLGPIPQQPKIYIDRISTY
;
A
#
# COMPACT_ATOMS: atom_id res chain seq x y z
N MET A 1 10.09 9.85 8.83
CA MET A 1 8.72 10.29 9.21
C MET A 1 7.79 9.97 8.06
N PRO A 2 6.54 9.50 8.33
CA PRO A 2 5.57 9.31 7.26
C PRO A 2 5.25 10.64 6.58
N SER A 3 5.03 10.60 5.26
CA SER A 3 4.47 11.72 4.51
C SER A 3 3.23 11.28 3.73
N PHE A 4 2.26 12.19 3.66
CA PHE A 4 0.99 11.95 3.00
C PHE A 4 0.83 12.96 1.87
N SER A 5 0.38 12.48 0.72
CA SER A 5 0.02 13.32 -0.43
C SER A 5 -1.18 12.72 -1.18
N GLN A 6 -1.66 13.44 -2.18
CA GLN A 6 -2.76 12.98 -3.04
C GLN A 6 -2.52 13.42 -4.48
N ASP A 7 -2.96 12.59 -5.42
CA ASP A 7 -3.02 12.88 -6.84
C ASP A 7 -4.40 12.51 -7.38
N GLY A 8 -5.23 13.51 -7.66
CA GLY A 8 -6.66 13.32 -7.91
C GLY A 8 -7.31 12.57 -6.75
N THR A 9 -7.92 11.41 -7.05
CA THR A 9 -8.53 10.52 -6.05
C THR A 9 -7.55 9.53 -5.42
N THR A 10 -6.30 9.49 -5.90
CA THR A 10 -5.28 8.58 -5.38
C THR A 10 -4.66 9.18 -4.13
N ARG A 11 -4.72 8.43 -3.03
CA ARG A 11 -4.03 8.74 -1.77
C ARG A 11 -2.66 8.10 -1.78
N ILE A 12 -1.65 8.80 -1.28
CA ILE A 12 -0.27 8.34 -1.28
C ILE A 12 0.28 8.47 0.14
N LEU A 13 0.82 7.38 0.68
CA LEU A 13 1.56 7.34 1.93
C LEU A 13 2.97 6.87 1.63
N ARG A 14 3.97 7.63 2.08
CA ARG A 14 5.38 7.22 2.05
C ARG A 14 5.87 7.04 3.48
N TYR A 15 6.51 5.91 3.75
CA TYR A 15 7.08 5.59 5.05
C TYR A 15 8.40 4.83 4.88
N GLY A 16 9.52 5.52 5.14
CA GLY A 16 10.84 4.98 4.83
C GLY A 16 10.93 4.66 3.35
N ASP A 17 11.32 3.42 3.04
CA ASP A 17 11.54 2.96 1.67
C ASP A 17 10.28 2.38 1.01
N VAL A 18 9.12 2.51 1.67
CA VAL A 18 7.83 2.02 1.20
C VAL A 18 6.93 3.19 0.79
N GLU A 19 6.41 3.12 -0.43
CA GLU A 19 5.30 3.95 -0.90
C GLU A 19 4.06 3.09 -1.09
N VAL A 20 2.93 3.54 -0.57
CA VAL A 20 1.62 2.93 -0.78
C VAL A 20 0.70 3.94 -1.45
N LYS A 21 0.08 3.53 -2.55
CA LYS A 21 -0.96 4.29 -3.26
C LYS A 21 -2.28 3.58 -3.13
N ALA A 22 -3.34 4.32 -2.83
CA ALA A 22 -4.69 3.81 -2.75
C ALA A 22 -5.61 4.65 -3.64
N THR A 23 -6.12 4.03 -4.71
CA THR A 23 -7.01 4.67 -5.68
C THR A 23 -8.39 4.00 -5.62
N PRO A 24 -9.45 4.74 -5.25
CA PRO A 24 -10.82 4.23 -5.34
C PRO A 24 -11.16 3.82 -6.77
N LYS A 25 -11.76 2.64 -6.92
CA LYS A 25 -12.31 2.08 -8.15
C LYS A 25 -13.75 1.62 -7.90
N GLU A 26 -14.45 1.24 -8.97
CA GLU A 26 -15.84 0.79 -8.88
C GLU A 26 -16.02 -0.46 -7.99
N ASN A 27 -15.02 -1.35 -7.97
CA ASN A 27 -15.10 -2.65 -7.29
C ASN A 27 -14.20 -2.79 -6.06
N GLY A 28 -13.51 -1.73 -5.64
CA GLY A 28 -12.63 -1.73 -4.47
C GLY A 28 -11.66 -0.57 -4.47
N ILE A 29 -10.61 -0.65 -3.66
CA ILE A 29 -9.50 0.30 -3.66
C ILE A 29 -8.30 -0.38 -4.32
N LEU A 30 -7.90 0.08 -5.51
CA LEU A 30 -6.64 -0.36 -6.10
C LEU A 30 -5.50 0.14 -5.22
N THR A 31 -4.83 -0.78 -4.54
CA THR A 31 -3.74 -0.49 -3.63
C THR A 31 -2.46 -1.00 -4.24
N ALA A 32 -1.49 -0.11 -4.45
CA ALA A 32 -0.17 -0.43 -4.97
C ALA A 32 0.87 -0.13 -3.90
N VAL A 33 1.75 -1.09 -3.65
CA VAL A 33 2.89 -0.95 -2.75
C VAL A 33 4.15 -0.95 -3.60
N THR A 34 5.00 0.04 -3.42
CA THR A 34 6.34 0.12 -4.00
C THR A 34 7.35 0.07 -2.87
N VAL A 35 8.35 -0.80 -2.99
CA VAL A 35 9.47 -0.88 -2.06
C VAL A 35 10.74 -0.47 -2.80
N HIS A 36 11.48 0.46 -2.22
CA HIS A 36 12.87 0.73 -2.55
C HIS A 36 13.77 -0.07 -1.60
N ASN A 37 14.83 -0.67 -2.13
CA ASN A 37 15.78 -1.42 -1.34
C ASN A 37 17.11 -0.70 -1.38
N ASP A 38 17.44 0.00 -0.30
CA ASP A 38 18.68 0.77 -0.16
C ASP A 38 19.88 -0.09 0.29
N THR A 39 19.68 -1.41 0.39
CA THR A 39 20.75 -2.35 0.75
C THR A 39 21.57 -2.80 -0.46
N ASP A 40 22.73 -3.37 -0.18
CA ASP A 40 23.67 -3.88 -1.21
C ASP A 40 23.28 -5.26 -1.78
N GLU A 41 22.21 -5.87 -1.27
CA GLU A 41 21.74 -7.20 -1.68
C GLU A 41 20.27 -7.15 -2.10
N SER A 42 19.82 -8.11 -2.91
CA SER A 42 18.39 -8.24 -3.23
C SER A 42 17.62 -8.79 -2.05
N ALA A 43 16.40 -8.31 -1.82
CA ALA A 43 15.58 -8.72 -0.67
C ALA A 43 14.11 -8.96 -1.05
N ASN A 44 13.40 -9.74 -0.24
CA ASN A 44 11.95 -9.88 -0.33
C ASN A 44 11.29 -9.15 0.84
N PHE A 45 10.11 -8.59 0.60
CA PHE A 45 9.40 -7.79 1.59
C PHE A 45 7.95 -8.24 1.74
N ASP A 46 7.52 -8.36 2.98
CA ASP A 46 6.12 -8.51 3.38
C ASP A 46 5.65 -7.18 3.98
N ILE A 47 4.71 -6.53 3.30
CA ILE A 47 4.11 -5.27 3.72
C ILE A 47 2.65 -5.49 4.04
N VAL A 48 2.27 -5.28 5.30
CA VAL A 48 0.86 -5.34 5.72
C VAL A 48 0.28 -3.94 5.63
N VAL A 49 -0.70 -3.77 4.76
CA VAL A 49 -1.37 -2.50 4.50
C VAL A 49 -2.84 -2.64 4.82
N SER A 50 -3.37 -1.59 5.42
CA SER A 50 -4.79 -1.49 5.67
C SER A 50 -5.38 -0.19 5.21
N ILE A 51 -6.63 -0.26 4.78
CA ILE A 51 -7.39 0.85 4.24
C ILE A 51 -8.60 1.11 5.16
N GLY A 52 -8.79 2.38 5.52
CA GLY A 52 -9.96 2.86 6.26
C GLY A 52 -10.70 3.99 5.53
N ASN A 53 -11.81 4.45 6.11
CA ASN A 53 -12.69 5.48 5.55
C ASN A 53 -12.97 6.65 6.51
N ASP A 54 -11.98 7.03 7.33
CA ASP A 54 -12.07 8.00 8.46
C ASP A 54 -12.87 7.54 9.67
N ILE A 55 -13.90 6.71 9.46
CA ILE A 55 -14.83 6.28 10.50
C ILE A 55 -14.49 4.85 10.95
N ASP A 56 -14.28 3.97 9.98
CA ASP A 56 -14.10 2.54 10.16
C ASP A 56 -12.96 1.99 9.30
N TRP A 57 -12.56 0.78 9.69
CA TRP A 57 -11.67 -0.08 8.92
C TRP A 57 -12.40 -0.71 7.74
N VAL A 58 -11.80 -0.68 6.55
CA VAL A 58 -12.40 -1.27 5.34
C VAL A 58 -11.81 -2.65 5.07
N ALA A 59 -10.48 -2.77 5.01
CA ALA A 59 -9.80 -4.02 4.69
C ALA A 59 -8.32 -3.99 5.03
N THR A 60 -7.74 -5.18 5.19
CA THR A 60 -6.30 -5.42 5.40
C THR A 60 -5.81 -6.42 4.36
N SER A 61 -4.61 -6.16 3.85
CA SER A 61 -3.95 -6.96 2.82
C SER A 61 -2.47 -7.11 3.11
N THR A 62 -1.88 -8.24 2.70
CA THR A 62 -0.44 -8.47 2.77
C THR A 62 0.14 -8.48 1.36
N PHE A 63 1.02 -7.53 1.08
CA PHE A 63 1.74 -7.41 -0.18
C PHE A 63 3.10 -8.09 -0.04
N ARG A 64 3.35 -9.09 -0.88
CA ARG A 64 4.64 -9.80 -0.94
C ARG A 64 5.42 -9.33 -2.16
N VAL A 65 6.42 -8.49 -1.94
CA VAL A 65 7.25 -7.93 -3.02
C VAL A 65 8.55 -8.73 -3.10
N TYR A 66 8.64 -9.60 -4.10
CA TYR A 66 9.77 -10.53 -4.27
C TYR A 66 10.90 -9.94 -5.10
N GLY A 67 12.13 -10.23 -4.67
CA GLY A 67 13.34 -9.96 -5.45
C GLY A 67 13.55 -8.49 -5.77
N VAL A 68 13.37 -7.60 -4.79
CA VAL A 68 13.69 -6.18 -4.93
C VAL A 68 15.22 -6.06 -5.05
N PRO A 69 15.76 -5.62 -6.19
CA PRO A 69 17.21 -5.59 -6.39
C PRO A 69 17.87 -4.58 -5.46
N ALA A 70 19.15 -4.78 -5.18
CA ALA A 70 19.99 -3.83 -4.45
C ALA A 70 19.94 -2.45 -5.12
N HIS A 71 19.81 -1.40 -4.31
CA HIS A 71 19.65 0.00 -4.76
C HIS A 71 18.53 0.23 -5.79
N GLY A 72 17.52 -0.64 -5.80
CA GLY A 72 16.45 -0.64 -6.80
C GLY A 72 15.07 -0.72 -6.17
N SER A 73 14.03 -0.84 -7.01
CA SER A 73 12.65 -0.84 -6.54
C SER A 73 11.77 -1.82 -7.29
N ARG A 74 10.72 -2.31 -6.61
CA ARG A 74 9.63 -3.09 -7.23
C ARG A 74 8.29 -2.68 -6.64
N SER A 75 7.23 -2.98 -7.38
CA SER A 75 5.86 -2.70 -6.97
C SER A 75 4.96 -3.90 -7.18
N GLU A 76 4.04 -4.10 -6.25
CA GLU A 76 2.92 -5.04 -6.33
C GLU A 76 1.61 -4.29 -6.12
N ALA A 77 0.55 -4.72 -6.78
CA ALA A 77 -0.75 -4.07 -6.67
C ALA A 77 -1.90 -5.07 -6.66
N GLU A 78 -2.91 -4.79 -5.86
CA GLU A 78 -4.15 -5.56 -5.83
C GLU A 78 -5.34 -4.68 -5.49
N SER A 79 -6.54 -5.19 -5.77
CA SER A 79 -7.78 -4.54 -5.33
C SER A 79 -8.06 -4.95 -3.88
N VAL A 80 -8.00 -4.00 -2.97
CA VAL A 80 -8.24 -4.18 -1.54
C VAL A 80 -9.67 -3.75 -1.22
N GLY A 81 -10.35 -4.55 -0.40
CA GLY A 81 -11.76 -4.36 -0.06
C GLY A 81 -12.71 -4.75 -1.21
N GLY A 82 -13.94 -4.23 -1.16
CA GLY A 82 -14.92 -4.43 -2.22
C GLY A 82 -16.33 -4.05 -1.80
N THR A 83 -17.24 -3.96 -2.76
CA THR A 83 -18.64 -3.54 -2.53
C THR A 83 -19.39 -4.45 -1.54
N HIS A 84 -18.97 -5.72 -1.43
CA HIS A 84 -19.52 -6.68 -0.47
C HIS A 84 -19.14 -6.37 0.99
N LEU A 85 -18.14 -5.52 1.22
CA LEU A 85 -17.72 -5.07 2.55
C LEU A 85 -18.31 -3.69 2.92
N GLY A 86 -19.11 -3.10 2.04
CA GLY A 86 -19.73 -1.79 2.22
C GLY A 86 -19.33 -0.78 1.15
N PRO A 87 -19.73 0.50 1.33
CA PRO A 87 -19.40 1.56 0.38
C PRO A 87 -17.89 1.75 0.25
N ILE A 88 -17.41 1.86 -0.98
CA ILE A 88 -16.00 2.10 -1.26
C ILE A 88 -15.65 3.55 -0.89
N PRO A 89 -14.68 3.79 0.00
CA PRO A 89 -14.28 5.13 0.36
C PRO A 89 -13.73 5.88 -0.84
N GLN A 90 -14.28 7.07 -1.09
CA GLN A 90 -13.78 7.97 -2.12
C GLN A 90 -12.50 8.69 -1.69
N GLN A 91 -12.18 8.66 -0.40
CA GLN A 91 -10.97 9.21 0.20
C GLN A 91 -10.36 8.18 1.16
N PRO A 92 -9.69 7.14 0.65
CA PRO A 92 -9.17 6.07 1.49
C PRO A 92 -8.06 6.58 2.42
N LYS A 93 -8.07 6.13 3.67
CA LYS A 93 -6.94 6.33 4.59
C LYS A 93 -6.05 5.10 4.57
N ILE A 94 -4.75 5.32 4.40
CA ILE A 94 -3.75 4.25 4.29
C ILE A 94 -3.04 4.11 5.63
N TYR A 95 -2.91 2.88 6.09
CA TYR A 95 -2.10 2.48 7.23
C TYR A 95 -1.10 1.41 6.80
N ILE A 96 0.16 1.57 7.19
CA ILE A 96 1.17 0.52 7.04
C ILE A 96 1.33 -0.09 8.42
N ASP A 97 0.81 -1.30 8.60
CA ASP A 97 0.75 -1.97 9.89
C ASP A 97 2.06 -2.71 10.19
N ARG A 98 2.72 -3.24 9.15
CA ARG A 98 3.99 -3.97 9.27
C ARG A 98 4.82 -3.88 8.00
N ILE A 99 6.14 -3.81 8.18
CA ILE A 99 7.16 -3.99 7.15
C ILE A 99 8.13 -5.06 7.68
N SER A 100 8.35 -6.13 6.92
CA SER A 100 9.30 -7.18 7.28
C SER A 100 10.02 -7.73 6.06
N THR A 101 11.29 -8.06 6.22
CA THR A 101 12.14 -8.70 5.18
C THR A 101 12.27 -10.20 5.47
N TYR A 102 12.36 -11.04 4.42
CA TYR A 102 12.52 -12.50 4.55
C TYR A 102 13.33 -13.15 3.41
#